data_AF-A0A7V5FQM5-F1
#
_entry.id   AF-A0A7V5FQM5-F1
#
_cell.length_a   1.000
_cell.length_b   1.000
_cell.length_c   1.000
_cell.angle_alpha   90.00
_cell.angle_beta   90.00
_cell.angle_gamma   90.00
#
_symmetry.space_group_name_H-M   'P 1'
#
loop_
_entity.id
_entity.type
_entity.pdbx_description
1 polymer ?
#
loop_
_entity_poly.entity_id
_entity_poly.type
_entity_poly.pdbx_seq_one_letter_code
_entity_poly.pdbx_strand_id
1 'polypeptide(L)'
;MSWNWLLADNEYRLYRQESTVLAAGGFLMSTKIRPVYAWDDGSVRMYMRGDRAKPNMTTLLQGPGPRSPASKIMPFSVSYGVQLQDRKFHYLLSPQLKRQKAPFIQNSKREEAVSMGMRAIRLPYSGESATATTVALHQINHGVKPATQALDCLNCHGPSAGFDWRKPGYQQDPWTNSPDNIQPSPAVPASPSIGLPPVKESVLPVPSEMVTRPAG
;
A
#
# COMPACT_ATOMS: atom_id res chain seq x y z
N MET A 1 -4.21 -5.41 -0.53
CA MET A 1 -3.22 -6.40 -1.03
C MET A 1 -1.85 -5.93 -0.60
N SER A 2 -0.89 -6.83 -0.35
CA SER A 2 0.52 -6.45 -0.33
C SER A 2 1.36 -7.43 -1.15
N TRP A 3 2.49 -6.95 -1.66
CA TRP A 3 3.47 -7.79 -2.33
C TRP A 3 4.89 -7.40 -1.94
N ASN A 4 5.59 -8.31 -1.29
CA ASN A 4 7.01 -8.17 -1.00
C ASN A 4 7.84 -8.90 -2.06
N TRP A 5 8.51 -8.15 -2.94
CA TRP A 5 9.36 -8.72 -4.00
C TRP A 5 10.52 -9.53 -3.43
N LEU A 6 10.97 -9.21 -2.21
CA LEU A 6 12.04 -9.93 -1.53
C LEU A 6 11.62 -11.31 -1.04
N LEU A 7 10.33 -11.68 -1.12
CA LEU A 7 9.78 -12.99 -0.75
C LEU A 7 9.23 -13.77 -1.95
N ALA A 8 9.52 -13.31 -3.18
CA ALA A 8 8.96 -13.86 -4.42
C ALA A 8 9.28 -15.35 -4.68
N ASP A 9 10.34 -15.88 -4.05
CA ASP A 9 10.77 -17.28 -4.19
C ASP A 9 10.39 -18.16 -3.01
N ASN A 10 9.71 -17.61 -2.01
CA ASN A 10 9.30 -18.41 -0.88
C ASN A 10 8.03 -19.23 -1.18
N GLU A 11 8.16 -20.56 -1.06
CA GLU A 11 7.07 -21.54 -1.17
C GLU A 11 6.17 -21.59 0.08
N TYR A 12 6.01 -20.49 0.83
CA TYR A 12 5.12 -20.52 2.00
C TYR A 12 3.68 -20.79 1.55
N ARG A 13 3.16 -21.94 1.97
CA ARG A 13 1.82 -22.41 1.64
C ARG A 13 0.81 -21.78 2.61
N LEU A 14 -0.18 -21.12 2.00
CA LEU A 14 -1.47 -20.65 2.51
C LEU A 14 -1.80 -21.04 3.96
N TYR A 15 -1.85 -20.05 4.85
CA TYR A 15 -2.58 -20.13 6.11
C TYR A 15 -3.76 -19.15 6.06
N ARG A 16 -4.97 -19.67 6.27
CA ARG A 16 -6.19 -18.85 6.40
C ARG A 16 -6.34 -18.46 7.86
N GLN A 17 -6.20 -17.17 8.15
CA GLN A 17 -6.73 -16.59 9.38
C GLN A 17 -7.81 -15.58 8.94
N GLU A 18 -9.07 -15.99 9.12
CA GLU A 18 -10.27 -15.23 8.77
C GLU A 18 -10.33 -14.75 7.29
N SER A 19 -10.10 -13.45 7.06
CA SER A 19 -10.26 -12.73 5.79
C SER A 19 -8.94 -12.51 5.04
N THR A 20 -7.81 -12.92 5.61
CA THR A 20 -6.46 -12.74 5.05
C THR A 20 -5.91 -14.07 4.53
N VAL A 21 -5.38 -14.04 3.31
CA VAL A 21 -4.76 -15.16 2.60
C VAL A 21 -3.30 -14.77 2.33
N LEU A 22 -2.35 -15.48 2.95
CA LEU A 22 -0.93 -15.43 2.61
C LEU A 22 -0.69 -16.32 1.37
N ALA A 23 -0.39 -15.75 0.22
CA ALA A 23 -0.18 -16.48 -1.03
C ALA A 23 1.32 -16.59 -1.37
N ALA A 24 1.68 -17.68 -2.06
CA ALA A 24 3.05 -17.94 -2.49
C ALA A 24 3.66 -16.77 -3.29
N GLY A 25 4.96 -16.54 -3.17
CA GLY A 25 5.66 -15.47 -3.88
C GLY A 25 5.54 -14.07 -3.25
N GLY A 26 5.36 -14.01 -1.92
CA GLY A 26 5.38 -12.75 -1.15
C GLY A 26 4.10 -11.94 -1.20
N PHE A 27 3.00 -12.53 -1.67
CA PHE A 27 1.70 -11.86 -1.76
C PHE A 27 0.88 -12.06 -0.48
N LEU A 28 0.23 -11.00 -0.04
CA LEU A 28 -0.80 -11.03 0.99
C LEU A 28 -2.09 -10.45 0.41
N MET A 29 -3.12 -11.28 0.37
CA MET A 29 -4.43 -10.93 -0.18
C MET A 29 -5.46 -10.92 0.93
N SER A 30 -6.47 -10.07 0.79
CA SER A 30 -7.60 -10.03 1.72
C SER A 30 -8.89 -9.91 0.93
N THR A 31 -9.96 -10.46 1.48
CA THR A 31 -11.31 -10.40 0.92
C THR A 31 -12.23 -9.60 1.83
N LYS A 32 -13.31 -9.04 1.26
CA LYS A 32 -14.28 -8.19 1.99
C LYS A 32 -13.60 -7.01 2.70
N ILE A 33 -12.68 -6.34 1.99
CA ILE A 33 -11.92 -5.23 2.53
C ILE A 33 -12.80 -4.02 2.83
N ARG A 34 -12.50 -3.34 3.92
CA ARG A 34 -13.03 -2.01 4.19
C ARG A 34 -12.21 -0.96 3.41
N PRO A 35 -12.84 -0.07 2.63
CA PRO A 35 -12.12 0.96 1.90
C PRO A 35 -11.38 1.92 2.84
N VAL A 36 -10.28 2.49 2.34
CA VAL A 36 -9.71 3.73 2.85
C VAL A 36 -10.41 4.89 2.16
N TYR A 37 -10.79 5.89 2.92
CA TYR A 37 -11.43 7.09 2.38
C TYR A 37 -10.43 8.24 2.32
N ALA A 38 -10.35 8.92 1.17
CA ALA A 38 -9.46 10.05 0.95
C ALA A 38 -10.15 11.12 0.08
N TRP A 39 -9.66 12.36 0.17
CA TRP A 39 -10.09 13.44 -0.72
C TRP A 39 -9.61 13.17 -2.15
N ASP A 40 -10.51 13.35 -3.10
CA ASP A 40 -10.26 13.14 -4.52
C ASP A 40 -11.12 14.09 -5.36
N ASP A 41 -10.50 14.82 -6.28
CA ASP A 41 -11.18 15.65 -7.29
C ASP A 41 -11.15 15.03 -8.70
N GLY A 42 -10.70 13.78 -8.81
CA GLY A 42 -10.54 13.06 -10.07
C GLY A 42 -9.15 13.21 -10.69
N SER A 43 -8.28 14.06 -10.15
CA SER A 43 -6.88 14.10 -10.56
C SER A 43 -6.09 12.95 -9.93
N VAL A 44 -5.09 12.46 -10.66
CA VAL A 44 -4.26 11.32 -10.23
C VAL A 44 -2.81 11.75 -10.14
N ARG A 45 -2.16 11.37 -9.03
CA ARG A 45 -0.71 11.42 -8.90
C ARG A 45 -0.15 10.04 -9.20
N MET A 46 0.95 10.02 -9.93
CA MET A 46 1.70 8.80 -10.23
C MET A 46 3.20 9.05 -10.01
N TYR A 47 3.87 8.05 -9.49
CA TYR A 47 5.32 7.97 -9.51
C TYR A 47 5.78 7.72 -10.95
N MET A 48 6.65 8.57 -11.47
CA MET A 48 7.25 8.39 -12.78
C MET A 48 8.63 7.75 -12.66
N ARG A 49 9.02 6.95 -13.66
CA ARG A 49 10.35 6.33 -13.67
C ARG A 49 11.42 7.41 -13.66
N GLY A 50 12.38 7.28 -12.74
CA GLY A 50 13.45 8.26 -12.52
C GLY A 50 13.14 9.27 -11.41
N ASP A 51 11.90 9.35 -10.93
CA ASP A 51 11.56 10.18 -9.77
C ASP A 51 12.31 9.66 -8.53
N ARG A 52 12.81 10.58 -7.71
CA ARG A 52 13.48 10.21 -6.47
C ARG A 52 12.45 9.80 -5.42
N ALA A 53 12.55 8.56 -4.96
CA ALA A 53 11.94 8.08 -3.74
C ALA A 53 12.78 8.54 -2.54
N LYS A 54 12.14 9.01 -1.47
CA LYS A 54 12.87 9.41 -0.26
C LYS A 54 13.31 8.16 0.51
N PRO A 55 14.59 8.05 0.92
CA PRO A 55 15.04 6.97 1.79
C PRO A 55 14.20 6.92 3.07
N ASN A 56 13.87 5.72 3.55
CA ASN A 56 13.11 5.48 4.79
C ASN A 56 11.69 6.08 4.83
N MET A 57 11.13 6.46 3.67
CA MET A 57 9.73 6.85 3.55
C MET A 57 9.02 5.98 2.53
N THR A 58 7.76 5.65 2.83
CA THR A 58 6.91 4.93 1.89
C THR A 58 6.63 5.81 0.67
N THR A 59 6.98 5.31 -0.50
CA THR A 59 6.76 6.02 -1.77
C THR A 59 5.35 5.77 -2.29
N LEU A 60 4.60 6.84 -2.54
CA LEU A 60 3.29 6.77 -3.20
C LEU A 60 3.50 6.51 -4.69
N LEU A 61 3.12 5.32 -5.16
CA LEU A 61 3.18 4.96 -6.57
C LEU A 61 2.02 5.56 -7.36
N GLN A 62 0.83 5.53 -6.78
CA GLN A 62 -0.36 6.16 -7.35
C GLN A 62 -1.38 6.48 -6.28
N GLY A 63 -2.16 7.52 -6.49
CA GLY A 63 -3.27 7.91 -5.64
C GLY A 63 -3.94 9.20 -6.10
N PRO A 64 -4.89 9.72 -5.31
CA PRO A 64 -5.56 10.97 -5.64
C PRO A 64 -4.57 12.14 -5.65
N GLY A 65 -4.88 13.15 -6.45
CA GLY A 65 -4.16 14.41 -6.47
C GLY A 65 -4.33 15.25 -5.21
N PRO A 66 -3.70 16.44 -5.18
CA PRO A 66 -3.90 17.39 -4.10
C PRO A 66 -5.38 17.76 -3.96
N ARG A 67 -5.82 17.99 -2.73
CA ARG A 67 -7.19 18.43 -2.47
C ARG A 67 -7.47 19.78 -3.14
N SER A 68 -8.64 19.89 -3.75
CA SER A 68 -9.17 21.12 -4.33
C SER A 68 -10.60 21.37 -3.82
N PRO A 69 -11.20 22.54 -4.11
CA PRO A 69 -12.60 22.80 -3.78
C PRO A 69 -13.60 21.81 -4.42
N ALA A 70 -13.20 21.14 -5.50
CA ALA A 70 -14.01 20.12 -6.16
C ALA A 70 -13.89 18.73 -5.50
N SER A 71 -12.94 18.54 -4.58
CA SER A 71 -12.68 17.23 -3.98
C SER A 71 -13.86 16.71 -3.16
N LYS A 72 -14.09 15.40 -3.26
CA LYS A 72 -15.02 14.64 -2.42
C LYS A 72 -14.28 13.53 -1.68
N ILE A 73 -14.87 13.01 -0.61
CA ILE A 73 -14.34 11.84 0.09
C ILE A 73 -14.72 10.60 -0.73
N MET A 74 -13.72 9.92 -1.29
CA MET A 74 -13.92 8.77 -2.18
C MET A 74 -13.29 7.49 -1.58
N PRO A 75 -13.84 6.31 -1.89
CA PRO A 75 -13.32 5.02 -1.41
C PRO A 75 -12.16 4.51 -2.27
N PHE A 76 -11.11 4.02 -1.61
CA PHE A 76 -9.92 3.44 -2.23
C PHE A 76 -9.59 2.07 -1.62
N SER A 77 -9.13 1.16 -2.45
CA SER A 77 -8.38 -0.02 -2.02
C SER A 77 -6.89 0.34 -1.96
N VAL A 78 -6.18 -0.27 -1.01
CA VAL A 78 -4.76 0.00 -0.81
C VAL A 78 -3.93 -1.24 -1.14
N SER A 79 -2.91 -1.02 -1.96
CA SER A 79 -1.88 -1.99 -2.31
C SER A 79 -0.56 -1.54 -1.71
N TYR A 80 0.06 -2.39 -0.89
CA TYR A 80 1.39 -2.16 -0.33
C TYR A 80 2.45 -2.94 -1.11
N GLY A 81 3.65 -2.37 -1.24
CA GLY A 81 4.76 -3.03 -1.90
C GLY A 81 6.05 -2.91 -1.09
N VAL A 82 6.91 -3.91 -1.26
CA VAL A 82 8.33 -3.82 -0.92
C VAL A 82 9.10 -4.16 -2.18
N GLN A 83 9.88 -3.19 -2.67
CA GLN A 83 10.56 -3.25 -3.96
C GLN A 83 11.97 -2.67 -3.87
N LEU A 84 12.71 -2.74 -4.98
CA LEU A 84 14.10 -2.30 -5.05
C LEU A 84 14.21 -0.82 -5.40
N GLN A 85 15.18 -0.14 -4.80
CA GLN A 85 15.56 1.24 -5.04
C GLN A 85 17.08 1.33 -5.24
N ASP A 86 17.54 2.25 -6.08
CA ASP A 86 18.97 2.52 -6.22
C ASP A 86 19.50 3.22 -4.95
N ARG A 87 20.60 2.71 -4.37
CA ARG A 87 21.15 3.25 -3.12
C ARG A 87 21.73 4.65 -3.27
N LYS A 88 22.22 5.01 -4.46
CA LYS A 88 22.85 6.32 -4.74
C LYS A 88 21.88 7.29 -5.42
N PHE A 89 21.13 6.83 -6.42
CA PHE A 89 20.26 7.69 -7.21
C PHE A 89 18.86 7.82 -6.62
N HIS A 90 18.48 6.93 -5.71
CA HIS A 90 17.23 6.96 -4.95
C HIS A 90 15.95 6.88 -5.79
N TYR A 91 15.97 6.44 -7.05
CA TYR A 91 14.74 6.05 -7.74
C TYR A 91 14.50 4.54 -7.63
N LEU A 92 13.25 4.14 -7.87
CA LEU A 92 12.84 2.74 -7.88
C LEU A 92 13.46 2.02 -9.07
N LEU A 93 13.93 0.80 -8.84
CA LEU A 93 14.62 -0.01 -9.84
C LEU A 93 13.61 -0.84 -10.63
N SER A 94 13.86 -0.98 -11.93
CA SER A 94 13.06 -1.78 -12.85
C SER A 94 13.85 -3.01 -13.32
N PRO A 95 13.87 -4.11 -12.55
CA PRO A 95 14.59 -5.31 -12.96
C PRO A 95 13.94 -5.97 -14.18
N GLN A 96 14.76 -6.58 -15.03
CA GLN A 96 14.25 -7.38 -16.15
C GLN A 96 13.79 -8.76 -15.64
N LEU A 97 12.48 -9.02 -15.69
CA LEU A 97 11.89 -10.31 -15.31
C LEU A 97 11.81 -11.24 -16.54
N LYS A 98 12.23 -12.51 -16.41
CA LYS A 98 12.10 -13.53 -17.47
C LYS A 98 10.82 -14.35 -17.28
N ARG A 99 10.07 -14.56 -18.37
CA ARG A 99 8.69 -15.12 -18.42
C ARG A 99 8.48 -16.49 -17.76
N GLN A 100 9.54 -17.25 -17.48
CA GLN A 100 9.47 -18.63 -16.93
C GLN A 100 10.28 -18.81 -15.64
N LYS A 101 10.92 -17.74 -15.16
CA LYS A 101 11.77 -17.76 -13.99
C LYS A 101 11.62 -16.39 -13.31
N ALA A 102 10.70 -16.33 -12.34
CA ALA A 102 10.68 -15.30 -11.31
C ALA A 102 11.79 -15.39 -10.21
N PRO A 103 12.81 -16.29 -10.21
CA PRO A 103 13.69 -16.48 -9.06
C PRO A 103 14.94 -15.62 -9.01
N PHE A 104 14.85 -14.38 -9.52
CA PHE A 104 16.00 -13.50 -9.62
C PHE A 104 16.08 -12.48 -8.49
N ILE A 105 15.03 -12.26 -7.71
CA ILE A 105 15.02 -11.19 -6.71
C ILE A 105 15.73 -11.58 -5.41
N GLN A 106 16.12 -12.86 -5.22
CA GLN A 106 16.80 -13.29 -3.99
C GLN A 106 18.22 -13.87 -4.16
N ASN A 107 18.69 -14.15 -5.38
CA ASN A 107 20.00 -14.79 -5.62
C ASN A 107 21.09 -13.80 -6.09
N SER A 108 22.34 -14.26 -6.19
CA SER A 108 23.54 -13.54 -6.70
C SER A 108 23.42 -12.89 -8.09
N LYS A 109 22.22 -12.90 -8.68
CA LYS A 109 21.84 -12.35 -9.98
C LYS A 109 20.84 -11.20 -9.89
N ARG A 110 20.46 -10.73 -8.69
CA ARG A 110 19.55 -9.58 -8.51
C ARG A 110 20.12 -8.34 -9.19
N GLU A 111 21.37 -8.02 -8.90
CA GLU A 111 22.09 -6.86 -9.42
C GLU A 111 22.26 -6.96 -10.94
N GLU A 112 22.43 -8.18 -11.48
CA GLU A 112 22.44 -8.45 -12.92
C GLU A 112 21.08 -8.12 -13.55
N ALA A 113 19.98 -8.64 -12.99
CA ALA A 113 18.63 -8.39 -13.49
C ALA A 113 18.24 -6.90 -13.42
N VAL A 114 18.62 -6.22 -12.33
CA VAL A 114 18.48 -4.77 -12.20
C VAL A 114 19.30 -4.07 -13.29
N SER A 115 20.58 -4.38 -13.43
CA SER A 115 21.46 -3.77 -14.43
C SER A 115 20.90 -3.92 -15.86
N MET A 116 20.41 -5.11 -16.22
CA MET A 116 19.78 -5.35 -17.52
C MET A 116 18.52 -4.51 -17.72
N GLY A 117 17.63 -4.49 -16.74
CA GLY A 117 16.35 -3.77 -16.84
C GLY A 117 16.55 -2.25 -16.85
N MET A 118 17.44 -1.73 -16.00
CA MET A 118 17.80 -0.31 -15.95
C MET A 118 18.45 0.16 -17.25
N ARG A 119 19.34 -0.65 -17.83
CA ARG A 119 19.93 -0.40 -19.17
C ARG A 119 18.84 -0.35 -20.25
N ALA A 120 17.88 -1.26 -20.23
CA ALA A 120 16.80 -1.30 -21.20
C ALA A 120 15.91 -0.04 -21.15
N ILE A 121 15.71 0.54 -19.96
CA ILE A 121 14.96 1.79 -19.78
C ILE A 121 15.84 3.05 -19.78
N ARG A 122 17.13 2.91 -20.10
CA ARG A 122 18.11 4.01 -20.20
C ARG A 122 18.24 4.85 -18.91
N LEU A 123 18.04 4.23 -17.75
CA LEU A 123 18.33 4.84 -16.46
C LEU A 123 19.62 4.25 -15.88
N PRO A 124 20.50 5.07 -15.26
CA PRO A 124 21.71 4.55 -14.67
C PRO A 124 21.40 3.60 -13.49
N TYR A 125 22.33 2.73 -13.16
CA TYR A 125 22.28 1.90 -11.95
C TYR A 125 23.62 2.03 -11.25
N SER A 126 23.60 2.30 -9.95
CA SER A 126 24.82 2.49 -9.16
C SER A 126 25.59 1.19 -8.91
N GLY A 127 24.97 0.05 -9.16
CA GLY A 127 25.49 -1.26 -8.78
C GLY A 127 24.96 -1.73 -7.43
N GLU A 128 24.36 -0.83 -6.63
CA GLU A 128 23.85 -1.14 -5.30
C GLU A 128 22.34 -0.92 -5.20
N SER A 129 21.64 -1.97 -4.79
CA SER A 129 20.21 -1.94 -4.50
C SER A 129 19.93 -1.81 -3.00
N ALA A 130 18.85 -1.11 -2.67
CA ALA A 130 18.28 -1.00 -1.33
C ALA A 130 16.79 -1.33 -1.38
N THR A 131 16.19 -1.52 -0.21
CA THR A 131 14.75 -1.79 -0.06
C THR A 131 13.97 -0.48 0.07
N ALA A 132 12.84 -0.39 -0.64
CA ALA A 132 11.88 0.69 -0.49
C ALA A 132 10.46 0.15 -0.29
N THR A 133 9.73 0.75 0.65
CA THR A 133 8.30 0.51 0.82
C THR A 133 7.50 1.39 -0.12
N THR A 134 6.43 0.84 -0.68
CA THR A 134 5.55 1.54 -1.61
C THR A 134 4.08 1.37 -1.24
N VAL A 135 3.27 2.33 -1.66
CA VAL A 135 1.82 2.28 -1.50
C VAL A 135 1.14 2.79 -2.77
N ALA A 136 0.06 2.12 -3.16
CA ALA A 136 -0.81 2.51 -4.26
C ALA A 136 -2.26 2.53 -3.78
N LEU A 137 -2.96 3.64 -4.04
CA LEU A 137 -4.38 3.78 -3.79
C LEU A 137 -5.11 3.62 -5.12
N HIS A 138 -6.00 2.63 -5.20
CA HIS A 138 -6.84 2.40 -6.37
C HIS A 138 -8.29 2.69 -6.01
N GLN A 139 -8.91 3.65 -6.71
CA GLN A 139 -10.29 4.04 -6.47
C GLN A 139 -11.24 2.85 -6.69
N ILE A 140 -12.23 2.70 -5.80
CA ILE A 140 -13.23 1.64 -5.88
C ILE A 140 -14.47 2.22 -6.56
N ASN A 141 -14.65 1.90 -7.84
CA ASN A 141 -15.80 2.36 -8.64
C ASN A 141 -16.78 1.23 -9.02
N HIS A 142 -16.52 0.00 -8.58
CA HIS A 142 -17.31 -1.19 -8.90
C HIS A 142 -17.59 -2.01 -7.62
N GLY A 143 -18.46 -3.02 -7.74
CA GLY A 143 -18.86 -3.85 -6.59
C GLY A 143 -19.88 -3.17 -5.68
N VAL A 144 -20.66 -2.23 -6.23
CA VAL A 144 -21.77 -1.55 -5.56
C VAL A 144 -22.73 -2.60 -4.99
N LYS A 145 -23.00 -2.50 -3.69
CA LYS A 145 -23.93 -3.37 -2.98
C LYS A 145 -25.37 -2.86 -3.13
N PRO A 146 -26.39 -3.72 -2.89
CA PRO A 146 -27.78 -3.27 -2.81
C PRO A 146 -27.95 -2.11 -1.81
N ALA A 147 -28.95 -1.26 -2.03
CA ALA A 147 -29.20 -0.08 -1.21
C ALA A 147 -29.37 -0.40 0.29
N THR A 148 -29.90 -1.59 0.62
CA THR A 148 -30.05 -2.08 2.00
C THR A 148 -28.73 -2.35 2.74
N GLN A 149 -27.61 -2.33 2.02
CA GLN A 149 -26.24 -2.48 2.55
C GLN A 149 -25.41 -1.21 2.34
N ALA A 150 -26.02 -0.11 1.93
CA ALA A 150 -25.34 1.17 1.86
C ALA A 150 -24.92 1.61 3.27
N LEU A 151 -23.84 2.40 3.34
CA LEU A 151 -23.43 2.97 4.61
C LEU A 151 -24.53 3.94 5.11
N ASP A 152 -24.92 3.78 6.36
CA ASP A 152 -25.85 4.65 7.07
C ASP A 152 -25.11 5.72 7.88
N CYS A 153 -25.90 6.54 8.59
CA CYS A 153 -25.39 7.60 9.45
C CYS A 153 -24.37 7.08 10.48
N LEU A 154 -24.66 5.95 11.13
CA LEU A 154 -23.88 5.42 12.25
C LEU A 154 -22.63 4.66 11.80
N ASN A 155 -22.53 4.32 10.51
CA ASN A 155 -21.28 3.82 9.94
C ASN A 155 -20.18 4.90 9.90
N CYS A 156 -20.59 6.16 9.82
CA CYS A 156 -19.68 7.32 9.79
C CYS A 156 -19.67 8.11 11.10
N HIS A 157 -20.79 8.17 11.81
CA HIS A 157 -20.99 9.05 12.96
C HIS A 157 -21.20 8.30 14.28
N GLY A 158 -20.69 8.86 15.36
CA GLY A 158 -20.83 8.35 16.71
C GLY A 158 -19.67 7.46 17.20
N PRO A 159 -19.71 7.04 18.48
CA PRO A 159 -18.56 6.43 19.18
C PRO A 159 -18.11 5.09 18.61
N SER A 160 -19.03 4.34 18.00
CA SER A 160 -18.77 3.03 17.40
C SER A 160 -18.58 3.11 15.88
N ALA A 161 -18.61 4.31 15.30
CA ALA A 161 -18.40 4.49 13.88
C ALA A 161 -16.99 4.05 13.49
N GLY A 162 -16.89 3.37 12.36
CA GLY A 162 -15.59 2.98 11.86
C GLY A 162 -14.85 4.13 11.16
N PHE A 163 -15.49 5.26 10.89
CA PHE A 163 -14.92 6.35 10.10
C PHE A 163 -14.13 7.31 10.99
N ASP A 164 -12.85 7.49 10.69
CA ASP A 164 -11.98 8.40 11.43
C ASP A 164 -11.94 9.76 10.74
N TRP A 165 -12.76 10.69 11.23
CA TRP A 165 -12.89 12.06 10.70
C TRP A 165 -11.61 12.88 10.75
N ARG A 166 -10.64 12.50 11.60
CA ARG A 166 -9.34 13.20 11.67
C ARG A 166 -8.47 12.92 10.44
N LYS A 167 -8.62 11.77 9.79
CA LYS A 167 -7.86 11.42 8.58
C LYS A 167 -8.11 12.38 7.40
N PRO A 168 -9.36 12.73 7.05
CA PRO A 168 -9.63 13.77 6.05
C PRO A 168 -9.42 15.22 6.58
N GLY A 169 -9.00 15.40 7.84
CA GLY A 169 -8.64 16.71 8.39
C GLY A 169 -9.75 17.45 9.14
N TYR A 170 -10.80 16.75 9.57
CA TYR A 170 -11.76 17.33 10.53
C TYR A 170 -11.20 17.23 11.95
N GLN A 171 -11.58 18.18 12.81
CA GLN A 171 -11.14 18.17 14.21
C GLN A 171 -11.80 17.04 15.00
N GLN A 172 -13.07 16.78 14.69
CA GLN A 172 -13.89 15.73 15.28
C GLN A 172 -15.01 15.32 14.31
N ASP A 173 -15.92 14.46 14.78
CA ASP A 173 -17.12 14.09 14.03
C ASP A 173 -18.00 15.33 13.76
N PRO A 174 -18.27 15.70 12.49
CA PRO A 174 -19.02 16.90 12.15
C PRO A 174 -20.51 16.82 12.54
N TRP A 175 -21.03 15.64 12.91
CA TRP A 175 -22.38 15.51 13.46
C TRP A 175 -22.49 16.10 14.86
N THR A 176 -21.40 16.10 15.63
CA THR A 176 -21.41 16.65 16.98
C THR A 176 -21.59 18.18 16.88
N ASN A 177 -22.79 18.67 17.21
CA ASN A 177 -23.26 20.05 17.03
C ASN A 177 -22.34 21.12 17.63
N SER A 178 -21.28 21.50 16.92
CA SER A 178 -20.48 22.69 17.24
C SER A 178 -20.30 23.52 15.96
N PRO A 179 -20.58 24.83 15.97
CA PRO A 179 -20.50 25.67 14.76
C PRO A 179 -19.08 25.72 14.14
N ASP A 180 -18.04 25.43 14.91
CA ASP A 180 -16.65 25.32 14.43
C ASP A 180 -16.34 24.01 13.67
N ASN A 181 -17.32 23.11 13.55
CA ASN A 181 -17.13 21.70 13.19
C ASN A 181 -17.50 21.36 11.74
N ILE A 182 -17.96 22.35 10.97
CA ILE A 182 -18.56 22.15 9.63
C ILE A 182 -17.50 22.12 8.52
N GLN A 183 -16.30 22.64 8.79
CA GLN A 183 -15.25 22.73 7.77
C GLN A 183 -13.95 22.04 8.21
N PRO A 184 -13.35 21.19 7.37
CA PRO A 184 -11.99 20.71 7.60
C PRO A 184 -11.03 21.92 7.58
N SER A 185 -9.99 21.87 8.43
CA SER A 185 -9.08 23.00 8.62
C SER A 185 -8.55 23.55 7.28
N PRO A 186 -8.52 24.89 7.07
CA PRO A 186 -8.03 25.51 5.83
C PRO A 186 -6.54 25.28 5.59
N ALA A 187 -5.80 24.82 6.61
CA ALA A 187 -4.46 24.28 6.40
C ALA A 187 -4.59 23.01 5.55
N VAL A 188 -4.15 23.09 4.29
CA VAL A 188 -3.87 21.92 3.45
C VAL A 188 -2.99 21.00 4.30
N PRO A 189 -3.50 19.85 4.79
CA PRO A 189 -2.61 18.90 5.40
C PRO A 189 -1.60 18.55 4.31
N ALA A 190 -0.31 18.59 4.63
CA ALA A 190 0.68 17.94 3.78
C ALA A 190 0.10 16.59 3.37
N SER A 191 0.20 16.27 2.06
CA SER A 191 -0.28 15.02 1.44
C SER A 191 -0.42 13.95 2.50
N PRO A 192 -1.65 13.43 2.75
CA PRO A 192 -1.96 12.72 3.98
C PRO A 192 -0.75 11.89 4.34
N SER A 193 -0.10 12.20 5.47
CA SER A 193 0.73 11.21 6.11
C SER A 193 -0.27 10.11 6.39
N ILE A 194 -0.37 9.18 5.43
CA ILE A 194 -1.09 7.95 5.65
C ILE A 194 -0.33 7.44 6.87
N GLY A 195 -0.96 7.52 8.03
CA GLY A 195 -0.49 6.96 9.28
C GLY A 195 -0.48 5.46 9.06
N LEU A 196 0.45 5.04 8.22
CA LEU A 196 0.70 3.68 7.87
C LEU A 196 1.37 3.15 9.11
N PRO A 197 0.76 2.17 9.80
CA PRO A 197 1.53 1.45 10.78
C PRO A 197 2.82 1.00 10.06
N PRO A 198 4.00 1.17 10.68
CA PRO A 198 5.22 0.61 10.12
C PRO A 198 4.92 -0.85 9.82
N VAL A 199 5.34 -1.32 8.63
CA VAL A 199 5.28 -2.74 8.33
C VAL A 199 6.16 -3.42 9.37
N LYS A 200 5.54 -3.96 10.42
CA LYS A 200 6.21 -4.85 11.36
C LYS A 200 6.47 -6.13 10.58
N GLU A 201 7.69 -6.27 10.09
CA GLU A 201 8.16 -7.53 9.54
C GLU A 201 8.08 -8.56 10.65
N SER A 202 7.08 -9.44 10.57
CA SER A 202 7.02 -10.64 11.39
C SER A 202 7.92 -11.66 10.72
N VAL A 203 9.15 -11.80 11.21
CA VAL A 203 10.00 -12.95 10.86
C VAL A 203 9.31 -14.17 11.44
N LEU A 204 8.71 -14.99 10.57
CA LEU A 204 8.12 -16.26 11.00
C LEU A 204 9.25 -17.22 11.40
N PRO A 205 9.06 -18.02 12.46
CA PRO A 205 10.05 -19.00 12.88
C PRO A 205 10.29 -20.03 11.78
N VAL A 206 11.53 -20.52 11.70
CA VAL A 206 11.94 -21.57 10.77
C VAL A 206 11.15 -22.84 11.09
N PRO A 207 10.70 -23.64 10.10
CA PRO A 207 9.80 -24.79 10.32
C PRO A 207 10.26 -25.81 11.38
N SER A 208 11.55 -25.87 11.71
CA SER A 208 12.11 -26.73 12.74
C SER A 208 11.65 -26.38 14.17
N GLU A 209 11.10 -25.19 14.41
CA GLU A 209 10.64 -24.74 15.73
C GLU A 209 9.12 -24.86 15.95
N MET A 210 8.37 -25.30 14.93
CA MET A 210 6.94 -25.57 15.07
C MET A 210 6.71 -27.02 15.50
N VAL A 211 6.68 -27.21 16.82
CA VAL A 211 6.38 -28.45 17.54
C VAL A 211 5.18 -29.17 16.93
N THR A 212 5.40 -30.45 16.59
CA THR A 212 4.38 -31.42 16.19
C THR A 212 3.35 -31.59 17.31
N ARG A 213 2.09 -31.17 17.08
CA ARG A 213 0.96 -31.68 17.87
C ARG A 213 0.68 -33.12 17.42
N PRO A 214 0.54 -34.09 18.34
CA PRO A 214 0.17 -35.45 17.96
C PRO A 214 -1.29 -35.47 17.49
N ALA A 215 -1.53 -36.25 16.43
CA ALA A 215 -2.86 -36.51 15.92
C ALA A 215 -3.64 -37.39 16.92
N GLY A 216 -4.80 -36.91 17.33
CA GLY A 216 -5.87 -37.69 17.93
C GLY A 216 -7.07 -37.69 16.99
#